data_AF-A0A2S9I5Y5-F1
#
_entry.id   AF-A0A2S9I5Y5-F1
#
_cell.length_a   1.000
_cell.length_b   1.000
_cell.length_c   1.000
_cell.angle_alpha   90.00
_cell.angle_beta   90.00
_cell.angle_gamma   90.00
#
_symmetry.space_group_name_H-M   'P 1'
#
loop_
_entity.id
_entity.type
_entity.pdbx_description
1 polymer ?
#
loop_
_entity_poly.entity_id
_entity_poly.type
_entity_poly.pdbx_seq_one_letter_code
_entity_poly.pdbx_strand_id
1 'polypeptide(L)' 'MPLPNSSAQQAAQKERDGLFADAAHHWLQASRHATGNNITWYQLRAEFCAGMARRAAIKDQQQ' A
#
# COMPACT_ATOMS: atom_id res chain seq x y z
N MET A 1 -11.84 14.71 -13.37
CA MET A 1 -12.11 13.29 -13.08
C MET A 1 -11.68 13.02 -11.64
N PRO A 2 -12.59 12.70 -10.70
CA PRO A 2 -12.21 12.46 -9.31
C PRO A 2 -11.47 11.12 -9.19
N LEU A 3 -10.41 11.16 -8.39
CA LEU A 3 -9.38 10.15 -8.25
C LEU A 3 -9.91 8.82 -7.68
N PRO A 4 -9.17 7.71 -7.87
CA PRO A 4 -9.25 6.46 -7.10
C PRO A 4 -8.96 6.64 -5.57
N ASN A 5 -9.68 7.57 -4.94
CA ASN A 5 -9.50 8.05 -3.57
C ASN A 5 -9.86 7.00 -2.52
N SER A 6 -10.85 6.13 -2.74
CA SER A 6 -11.32 5.23 -1.68
C SER A 6 -10.30 4.13 -1.31
N SER A 7 -9.62 3.54 -2.28
CA SER A 7 -8.63 2.48 -2.02
C SER A 7 -7.29 3.04 -1.58
N ALA A 8 -6.89 4.18 -2.16
CA ALA A 8 -5.66 4.88 -1.80
C ALA A 8 -5.72 5.47 -0.38
N GLN A 9 -6.85 6.04 0.02
CA GLN A 9 -7.05 6.55 1.38
C GLN A 9 -7.09 5.42 2.40
N GLN A 10 -7.77 4.30 2.10
CA GLN A 10 -7.76 3.13 2.99
C GLN A 10 -6.35 2.56 3.16
N ALA A 11 -5.59 2.45 2.08
CA ALA A 11 -4.21 1.99 2.16
C ALA A 11 -3.32 2.95 2.96
N ALA A 12 -3.48 4.27 2.78
CA ALA A 12 -2.76 5.28 3.57
C ALA A 12 -3.14 5.27 5.05
N GLN A 13 -4.42 5.01 5.38
CA GLN A 13 -4.87 4.84 6.76
C GLN A 13 -4.22 3.60 7.39
N LYS A 14 -4.18 2.47 6.66
CA LYS A 14 -3.52 1.25 7.13
C LYS A 14 -2.00 1.41 7.29
N GLU A 15 -1.33 2.17 6.41
CA GLU A 15 0.08 2.56 6.63
C GLU A 15 0.24 3.34 7.95
N ARG A 16 -0.71 4.24 8.26
CA ARG A 16 -0.69 5.06 9.47
C ARG A 16 -0.94 4.26 10.74
N ASP A 17 -1.76 3.22 10.64
CA ASP A 17 -2.04 2.27 11.72
C ASP A 17 -0.93 1.21 11.89
N GLY A 18 0.15 1.27 11.09
CA GLY A 18 1.26 0.30 11.12
C GLY A 18 0.95 -1.03 10.41
N LEU A 19 -0.22 -1.15 9.78
CA LEU A 19 -0.67 -2.31 9.01
C LEU A 19 -0.13 -2.27 7.57
N PHE A 20 1.19 -2.21 7.44
CA PHE A 20 1.86 -2.05 6.15
C PHE A 20 1.63 -3.23 5.18
N ALA A 21 1.47 -4.46 5.70
CA ALA A 21 1.22 -5.64 4.87
C ALA A 21 -0.15 -5.54 4.17
N ASP A 22 -1.13 -5.07 4.92
CA ASP A 22 -2.51 -4.91 4.50
C ASP A 22 -2.65 -3.72 3.54
N ALA A 23 -1.95 -2.62 3.85
CA ALA A 23 -1.81 -1.47 2.94
C ALA A 23 -1.22 -1.87 1.59
N ALA A 24 -0.18 -2.71 1.56
CA ALA A 24 0.41 -3.20 0.31
C ALA A 24 -0.60 -3.97 -0.57
N HIS A 25 -1.45 -4.79 0.05
CA HIS A 25 -2.53 -5.49 -0.63
C HIS A 25 -3.56 -4.53 -1.23
N HIS A 26 -3.97 -3.49 -0.48
CA HIS A 26 -4.91 -2.49 -0.99
C HIS A 26 -4.31 -1.67 -2.15
N TRP A 27 -3.02 -1.30 -2.09
CA TRP A 27 -2.34 -0.63 -3.20
C TRP A 27 -2.21 -1.51 -4.43
N LEU A 28 -1.90 -2.80 -4.24
CA LEU A 28 -1.81 -3.76 -5.34
C LEU A 28 -3.20 -4.00 -5.97
N GLN A 29 -4.25 -4.12 -5.16
CA GLN A 29 -5.61 -4.26 -5.66
C GLN A 29 -6.03 -2.99 -6.41
N ALA A 30 -5.74 -1.81 -5.88
CA ALA A 30 -5.98 -0.54 -6.58
C ALA A 30 -5.20 -0.48 -7.92
N SER A 31 -3.98 -1.01 -7.99
CA SER A 31 -3.22 -1.11 -9.26
C SER A 31 -3.94 -1.94 -10.32
N ARG A 32 -4.66 -3.00 -9.92
CA ARG A 32 -5.41 -3.88 -10.84
C ARG A 32 -6.65 -3.21 -11.41
N HIS A 33 -7.24 -2.29 -10.66
CA HIS A 33 -8.42 -1.52 -11.07
C HIS A 33 -8.06 -0.17 -11.71
N ALA A 34 -6.82 0.29 -11.55
CA ALA A 34 -6.32 1.50 -12.17
C ALA A 34 -6.02 1.28 -13.65
N THR A 35 -6.26 2.32 -14.46
CA THR A 35 -5.92 2.31 -15.89
C THR A 35 -4.94 3.45 -16.22
N GLY A 36 -4.09 3.21 -17.22
CA GLY A 36 -3.08 4.16 -17.68
C GLY A 36 -1.93 4.38 -16.69
N ASN A 37 -1.40 5.61 -16.63
CA ASN A 37 -0.23 5.98 -15.82
C ASN A 37 -0.37 5.77 -14.30
N ASN A 38 -1.59 5.54 -13.81
CA ASN A 38 -1.81 5.33 -12.39
C ASN A 38 -1.33 3.95 -11.91
N ILE A 39 -1.29 2.94 -12.79
CA ILE A 39 -0.89 1.56 -12.44
C ILE A 39 0.52 1.53 -11.84
N THR A 40 1.46 2.21 -12.48
CA THR A 40 2.87 2.26 -12.05
C THR A 40 3.00 2.91 -10.67
N TRP A 41 2.24 3.99 -10.42
CA TRP A 41 2.22 4.66 -9.12
C TRP A 41 1.68 3.74 -8.01
N TYR A 42 0.60 3.00 -8.30
CA TYR A 42 0.06 2.01 -7.38
C TYR A 42 1.03 0.86 -7.07
N GLN A 43 1.73 0.37 -8.09
CA GLN A 43 2.69 -0.72 -7.95
C GLN A 43 3.90 -0.30 -7.11
N LEU A 44 4.41 0.92 -7.34
CA LEU A 44 5.50 1.49 -6.55
C LEU A 44 5.11 1.64 -5.07
N ARG A 45 3.87 2.08 -4.78
CA ARG A 45 3.36 2.20 -3.42
C ARG A 45 3.13 0.85 -2.75
N ALA A 46 2.65 -0.14 -3.49
CA ALA A 46 2.52 -1.51 -3.00
C ALA A 46 3.87 -2.10 -2.60
N GLU A 47 4.92 -1.92 -3.43
CA GLU A 47 6.28 -2.38 -3.12
C GLU A 47 6.87 -1.65 -1.90
N PHE A 48 6.67 -0.34 -1.81
CA PHE A 48 7.10 0.44 -0.64
C PHE A 48 6.46 -0.07 0.65
N CYS A 49 5.14 -0.27 0.64
CA CYS A 49 4.39 -0.80 1.79
C CYS A 49 4.83 -2.21 2.14
N ALA A 50 5.03 -3.09 1.14
CA ALA A 50 5.51 -4.46 1.38
C ALA A 50 6.92 -4.47 2.00
N GLY A 51 7.80 -3.57 1.54
CA GLY A 51 9.13 -3.40 2.12
C GLY A 51 9.09 -2.86 3.56
N MET A 52 8.21 -1.89 3.83
CA MET A 52 7.95 -1.39 5.18
C MET A 52 7.39 -2.48 6.10
N ALA A 53 6.45 -3.28 5.60
CA ALA A 53 5.86 -4.40 6.33
C ALA A 53 6.89 -5.44 6.72
N ARG A 54 7.77 -5.84 5.79
CA ARG A 54 8.88 -6.75 6.11
C ARG A 54 9.81 -6.15 7.16
N ARG A 55 10.17 -4.88 7.02
CA ARG A 55 11.04 -4.20 8.01
C ARG A 55 10.37 -4.08 9.38
N ALA A 56 9.08 -3.77 9.42
CA ALA A 56 8.29 -3.70 10.65
C ALA A 56 8.19 -5.08 11.31
N ALA A 57 7.90 -6.14 10.55
CA ALA A 57 7.87 -7.50 11.04
C ALA A 57 9.22 -7.97 11.58
N ILE A 58 10.33 -7.61 10.93
CA ILE A 58 11.69 -7.90 11.44
C ILE A 58 11.97 -7.16 12.75
N LYS A 59 11.46 -5.93 12.88
CA LYS A 59 11.63 -5.11 14.08
C LYS A 59 10.81 -5.64 15.26
N ASP A 60 9.63 -6.17 15.00
CA ASP A 60 8.75 -6.79 15.99
C ASP A 60 9.33 -8.11 16.53
N GLN A 61 10.03 -8.89 15.69
CA GLN A 61 10.73 -10.11 16.12
C GLN A 61 12.02 -9.88 16.93
N GLN A 62 12.47 -8.64 17.11
CA GLN A 62 13.65 -8.31 17.91
C GLN A 62 13.32 -7.78 19.32
N GLN A 63 12.06 -7.79 19.76
CA GLN A 63 11.66 -7.43 21.13
C GLN A 63 11.48 -8.62 22.06
#